data_AF-A0A7Y6ZRZ3-F1
#
_entry.id   AF-A0A7Y6ZRZ3-F1
#
_cell.length_a   1.000
_cell.length_b   1.000
_cell.length_c   1.000
_cell.angle_alpha   90.00
_cell.angle_beta   90.00
_cell.angle_gamma   90.00
#
_symmetry.space_group_name_H-M   'P 1'
#
loop_
_entity.id
_entity.type
_entity.pdbx_description
1 polymer ?
#
loop_
_entity_poly.entity_id
_entity_poly.type
_entity_poly.pdbx_seq_one_letter_code
_entity_poly.pdbx_strand_id
1 'polypeptide(L)'
;MKKIVLFTILCFIVSCNDTKEKTSKKKCLSEKIDAAFIEEYLVVTDSCKTLNGYNSVSYYSNNELIMRGYSERNFKQGEWSFYNAKEEITKGLFKDSQPIGEWKFADIGNVSWKNYQDLEKGYKFSFPKEWESSAFVDGNMIGVSNSSNQSEQDFFVSITSGKIDELDLSLEEYIKNLHSTLKESKKIENFKNKRIDVEGLKDAYEFKFDTKNMGVSLSTSELIYISSDKIHVISIIIRNGSSYDYSIVKEIIMTSFKVSND
;
A
#
# COMPACT_ATOMS: atom_id res chain seq x y z
N MET A 1 57.51 -17.64 14.54
CA MET A 1 56.85 -18.76 15.27
C MET A 1 55.90 -18.09 16.26
N LYS A 2 54.59 -18.37 16.35
CA LYS A 2 53.84 -19.62 16.23
C LYS A 2 52.47 -19.34 15.59
N LYS A 3 52.01 -20.29 14.77
CA LYS A 3 50.63 -20.43 14.32
C LYS A 3 49.76 -20.83 15.52
N ILE A 4 48.57 -20.25 15.65
CA ILE A 4 47.50 -20.84 16.47
C ILE A 4 46.36 -21.15 15.50
N VAL A 5 46.27 -22.43 15.16
CA VAL A 5 45.11 -23.07 14.54
C VAL A 5 44.18 -23.40 15.68
N LEU A 6 42.97 -22.82 15.70
CA LEU A 6 41.90 -23.28 16.58
C LEU A 6 40.85 -24.00 15.74
N PHE A 7 40.88 -25.32 15.86
CA PHE A 7 39.85 -26.24 15.40
C PHE A 7 38.69 -26.13 16.40
N THR A 8 37.48 -25.77 15.94
CA THR A 8 36.27 -25.93 16.75
C THR A 8 35.33 -26.85 16.00
N ILE A 9 35.28 -28.09 16.49
CA ILE A 9 34.38 -29.16 16.10
C ILE A 9 32.99 -28.77 16.61
N LEU A 10 32.05 -28.49 15.71
CA LEU A 10 30.63 -28.40 16.05
C LEU A 10 29.98 -29.76 15.83
N CYS A 11 29.63 -30.44 16.92
CA CYS A 11 28.83 -31.64 16.92
C CYS A 11 27.41 -31.32 16.42
N PHE A 12 27.05 -31.82 15.23
CA PHE A 12 25.65 -31.94 14.82
C PHE A 12 25.02 -33.09 15.61
N ILE A 13 24.32 -32.77 16.70
CA ILE A 13 23.33 -33.67 17.26
C ILE A 13 22.09 -33.54 16.38
N VAL A 14 21.95 -34.49 15.45
CA VAL A 14 20.71 -34.72 14.71
C VAL A 14 19.70 -35.27 15.72
N SER A 15 18.92 -34.37 16.32
CA SER A 15 17.70 -34.75 17.02
C SER A 15 16.60 -34.89 15.95
N CYS A 16 16.38 -36.13 15.52
CA CYS A 16 15.15 -36.50 14.81
C CYS A 16 13.99 -36.35 15.78
N ASN A 17 13.37 -35.18 15.81
CA ASN A 17 12.03 -35.05 16.34
C ASN A 17 11.06 -35.31 15.18
N ASP A 18 10.49 -36.51 15.20
CA ASP A 18 9.32 -36.90 14.42
C ASP A 18 8.20 -35.88 14.64
N THR A 19 8.15 -34.88 13.77
CA THR A 19 7.03 -33.96 13.66
C THR A 19 6.01 -34.66 12.79
N LYS A 20 5.03 -35.25 13.48
CA LYS A 20 3.75 -35.73 12.96
C LYS A 20 3.33 -34.96 11.71
N GLU A 21 3.23 -35.67 10.59
CA GLU A 21 2.62 -35.20 9.35
C GLU A 21 1.29 -34.51 9.65
N LYS A 22 1.31 -33.17 9.63
CA LYS A 22 0.09 -32.38 9.54
C LYS A 22 -0.42 -32.51 8.11
N THR A 23 -1.50 -33.27 7.96
CA THR A 23 -2.59 -33.05 7.00
C THR A 23 -2.15 -32.47 5.65
N SER A 24 -1.96 -33.35 4.66
CA SER A 24 -2.16 -33.13 3.22
C SER A 24 -2.73 -31.73 2.89
N LYS A 25 -1.88 -30.70 2.79
CA LYS A 25 -2.27 -29.44 2.15
C LYS A 25 -2.77 -29.82 0.76
N LYS A 26 -4.00 -29.42 0.39
CA LYS A 26 -4.49 -29.55 -0.99
C LYS A 26 -3.37 -29.10 -1.92
N LYS A 27 -2.99 -29.92 -2.92
CA LYS A 27 -1.83 -29.67 -3.80
C LYS A 27 -1.80 -28.30 -4.50
N CYS A 28 -2.91 -27.55 -4.49
CA CYS A 28 -3.05 -26.22 -5.09
C CYS A 28 -3.04 -25.04 -4.11
N LEU A 29 -2.89 -25.29 -2.80
CA LEU A 29 -2.79 -24.21 -1.81
C LEU A 29 -1.32 -23.88 -1.51
N SER A 30 -0.94 -22.62 -1.69
CA SER A 30 0.36 -22.09 -1.29
C SER A 30 0.21 -20.87 -0.38
N GLU A 31 1.19 -20.67 0.48
CA GLU A 31 1.25 -19.57 1.44
C GLU A 31 2.54 -18.76 1.21
N LYS A 32 2.43 -17.43 1.15
CA LYS A 32 3.56 -16.50 1.13
C LYS A 32 3.26 -15.28 1.99
N ILE A 33 4.29 -14.52 2.36
CA ILE A 33 4.08 -13.18 2.93
C ILE A 33 4.08 -12.17 1.78
N ASP A 34 2.99 -11.41 1.64
CA ASP A 34 2.98 -10.18 0.87
C ASP A 34 3.58 -9.08 1.73
N ALA A 35 4.74 -8.62 1.30
CA ALA A 35 5.51 -7.57 1.94
C ALA A 35 5.68 -6.37 0.98
N ALA A 36 4.77 -6.19 0.01
CA ALA A 36 4.79 -5.10 -0.94
C ALA A 36 4.67 -3.72 -0.26
N PHE A 37 4.14 -3.66 0.95
CA PHE A 37 4.04 -2.44 1.75
C PHE A 37 4.61 -2.69 3.16
N ILE A 38 4.62 -1.66 4.01
CA ILE A 38 4.95 -1.72 5.44
C ILE A 38 4.00 -2.66 6.17
N GLU A 39 2.74 -2.72 5.74
CA GLU A 39 1.79 -3.72 6.22
C GLU A 39 2.03 -5.03 5.50
N GLU A 40 2.40 -6.06 6.27
CA GLU A 40 2.66 -7.40 5.77
C GLU A 40 1.44 -8.30 5.98
N TYR A 41 1.11 -9.09 4.97
CA TYR A 41 -0.02 -10.00 5.01
C TYR A 41 0.39 -11.42 4.68
N LEU A 42 -0.18 -12.39 5.37
CA LEU A 42 -0.14 -13.77 4.91
C LEU A 42 -1.08 -13.89 3.70
N VAL A 43 -0.56 -14.38 2.58
CA VAL A 43 -1.31 -14.64 1.36
C VAL A 43 -1.48 -16.13 1.18
N VAL A 44 -2.72 -16.58 1.07
CA VAL A 44 -3.07 -17.94 0.67
C VAL A 44 -3.53 -17.89 -0.78
N THR A 45 -2.84 -18.60 -1.66
CA THR A 45 -3.22 -18.74 -3.07
C THR A 45 -3.87 -20.09 -3.29
N ASP A 46 -5.02 -20.10 -3.96
CA ASP A 46 -5.70 -21.32 -4.42
C ASP A 46 -5.64 -21.41 -5.95
N SER A 47 -4.68 -22.19 -6.46
CA SER A 47 -4.53 -22.38 -7.90
C SER A 47 -5.57 -23.32 -8.52
N CYS A 48 -6.41 -23.98 -7.71
CA CYS A 48 -7.55 -24.73 -8.22
C CYS A 48 -8.73 -23.81 -8.57
N LYS A 49 -8.77 -22.59 -8.03
CA LYS A 49 -9.85 -21.63 -8.25
C LYS A 49 -9.32 -20.47 -9.10
N THR A 50 -9.66 -20.47 -10.37
CA THR A 50 -9.17 -19.46 -11.32
C THR A 50 -10.29 -18.65 -11.97
N LEU A 51 -9.97 -17.42 -12.38
CA LEU A 51 -10.80 -16.56 -13.21
C LEU A 51 -9.92 -15.96 -14.30
N ASN A 52 -10.21 -16.22 -15.56
CA ASN A 52 -9.44 -15.70 -16.70
C ASN A 52 -7.93 -15.94 -16.60
N GLY A 53 -7.52 -17.09 -16.04
CA GLY A 53 -6.11 -17.43 -15.84
C GLY A 53 -5.48 -16.89 -14.53
N TYR A 54 -6.21 -16.10 -13.75
CA TYR A 54 -5.75 -15.62 -12.45
C TYR A 54 -6.21 -16.52 -11.31
N ASN A 55 -5.29 -16.89 -10.41
CA ASN A 55 -5.60 -17.66 -9.21
C ASN A 55 -6.38 -16.82 -8.20
N SER A 56 -7.20 -17.49 -7.39
CA SER A 56 -7.83 -16.87 -6.24
C SER A 56 -6.81 -16.69 -5.13
N VAL A 57 -6.85 -15.54 -4.47
CA VAL A 57 -5.97 -15.19 -3.35
C VAL A 57 -6.77 -14.66 -2.18
N SER A 58 -6.29 -14.96 -0.98
CA SER A 58 -6.83 -14.46 0.29
C SER A 58 -5.70 -13.87 1.12
N TYR A 59 -5.91 -12.68 1.67
CA TYR A 59 -4.95 -11.95 2.47
C TYR A 59 -5.39 -11.92 3.93
N TYR A 60 -4.44 -12.17 4.82
CA TYR A 60 -4.68 -12.24 6.25
C TYR A 60 -3.74 -11.30 7.02
N SER A 61 -4.30 -10.59 7.98
CA SER A 61 -3.56 -9.79 8.97
C SER A 61 -3.84 -10.37 10.35
N ASN A 62 -2.80 -10.69 11.12
CA ASN A 62 -2.95 -11.32 12.45
C ASN A 62 -3.88 -12.56 12.45
N ASN A 63 -3.80 -13.39 11.42
CA ASN A 63 -4.67 -14.56 11.17
C ASN A 63 -6.15 -14.26 10.88
N GLU A 64 -6.52 -13.00 10.70
CA GLU A 64 -7.87 -12.58 10.29
C GLU A 64 -7.90 -12.32 8.78
N LEU A 65 -8.92 -12.83 8.09
CA LEU A 65 -9.11 -12.55 6.65
C LEU A 65 -9.47 -11.08 6.49
N ILE A 66 -8.72 -10.35 5.67
CA ILE A 66 -8.96 -8.92 5.42
C ILE A 66 -9.42 -8.63 3.99
N MET A 67 -9.02 -9.45 3.01
CA MET A 67 -9.51 -9.35 1.64
C MET A 67 -9.31 -10.65 0.89
N ARG A 68 -10.14 -10.89 -0.12
CA ARG A 68 -9.96 -12.00 -1.07
C ARG A 68 -10.43 -11.59 -2.45
N GLY A 69 -9.84 -12.20 -3.49
CA GLY A 69 -10.24 -11.95 -4.87
C GLY A 69 -9.46 -12.83 -5.83
N TYR A 70 -9.16 -12.28 -7.01
CA TYR A 70 -8.36 -12.92 -8.05
C TYR A 70 -7.20 -12.03 -8.46
N SER A 71 -6.04 -12.66 -8.71
CA SER A 71 -4.75 -12.02 -8.98
C SER A 71 -4.13 -11.34 -7.76
N GLU A 72 -2.91 -10.83 -7.87
CA GLU A 72 -2.18 -10.22 -6.75
C GLU A 72 -2.75 -8.85 -6.35
N ARG A 73 -2.47 -8.43 -5.11
CA ARG A 73 -2.93 -7.16 -4.49
C ARG A 73 -2.66 -5.93 -5.35
N ASN A 74 -1.53 -5.90 -6.06
CA ASN A 74 -1.15 -4.79 -6.94
C ASN A 74 -1.68 -4.92 -8.37
N PHE A 75 -2.28 -6.07 -8.72
CA PHE A 75 -2.85 -6.37 -10.03
C PHE A 75 -4.25 -6.99 -9.90
N LYS A 76 -5.16 -6.31 -9.18
CA LYS A 76 -6.50 -6.84 -8.86
C LYS A 76 -7.34 -7.01 -10.13
N GLN A 77 -8.00 -8.16 -10.25
CA GLN A 77 -8.92 -8.49 -11.34
C GLN A 77 -10.21 -9.10 -10.81
N GLY A 78 -11.34 -8.81 -11.47
CA GLY A 78 -12.64 -9.40 -11.13
C GLY A 78 -13.21 -8.93 -9.79
N GLU A 79 -14.03 -9.76 -9.16
CA GLU A 79 -14.63 -9.44 -7.86
C GLU A 79 -13.61 -9.61 -6.73
N TRP A 80 -13.56 -8.60 -5.85
CA TRP A 80 -12.80 -8.59 -4.62
C TRP A 80 -13.74 -8.27 -3.46
N SER A 81 -13.62 -9.04 -2.38
CA SER A 81 -14.31 -8.81 -1.12
C SER A 81 -13.33 -8.34 -0.06
N PHE A 82 -13.77 -7.43 0.79
CA PHE A 82 -13.01 -6.86 1.91
C PHE A 82 -13.73 -7.14 3.22
N TYR A 83 -12.96 -7.43 4.26
CA TYR A 83 -13.46 -7.97 5.52
C TYR A 83 -12.89 -7.20 6.71
N ASN A 84 -13.65 -7.17 7.79
CA ASN A 84 -13.11 -6.98 9.14
C ASN A 84 -13.15 -8.31 9.91
N ALA A 85 -12.76 -8.29 11.18
CA ALA A 85 -12.78 -9.47 12.05
C ALA A 85 -14.15 -10.18 12.18
N LYS A 86 -15.26 -9.50 11.83
CA LYS A 86 -16.64 -9.99 12.03
C LYS A 86 -17.33 -10.38 10.73
N GLU A 87 -17.18 -9.60 9.66
CA GLU A 87 -17.97 -9.73 8.44
C GLU A 87 -17.32 -9.08 7.20
N GLU A 88 -17.97 -9.29 6.04
CA GLU A 88 -17.64 -8.60 4.78
C GLU A 88 -18.10 -7.13 4.86
N ILE A 89 -17.16 -6.19 4.78
CA ILE A 89 -17.45 -4.74 4.82
C ILE A 89 -17.98 -4.26 3.47
N THR A 90 -17.37 -4.73 2.39
CA THR A 90 -17.72 -4.34 1.01
C THR A 90 -17.19 -5.37 0.03
N LYS A 91 -17.72 -5.30 -1.19
CA LYS A 91 -17.20 -6.03 -2.34
C LYS A 91 -17.31 -5.18 -3.59
N GLY A 92 -16.41 -5.43 -4.54
CA GLY A 92 -16.22 -4.56 -5.67
C GLY A 92 -15.60 -5.27 -6.86
N LEU A 93 -15.82 -4.73 -8.05
CA LEU A 93 -15.20 -5.22 -9.27
C LEU A 93 -13.96 -4.39 -9.59
N PHE A 94 -12.89 -5.07 -9.98
CA PHE A 94 -11.66 -4.48 -10.51
C PHE A 94 -11.43 -4.89 -11.96
N LYS A 95 -10.86 -3.95 -12.72
CA LYS A 95 -10.26 -4.20 -14.03
C LYS A 95 -8.92 -3.49 -14.08
N ASP A 96 -7.83 -4.25 -14.23
CA ASP A 96 -6.46 -3.71 -14.29
C ASP A 96 -6.12 -2.83 -13.08
N SER A 97 -6.45 -3.33 -11.89
CA SER A 97 -6.36 -2.62 -10.60
C SER A 97 -7.21 -1.36 -10.46
N GLN A 98 -8.02 -0.99 -11.45
CA GLN A 98 -8.97 0.11 -11.33
C GLN A 98 -10.31 -0.43 -10.79
N PRO A 99 -10.84 0.11 -9.68
CA PRO A 99 -12.20 -0.18 -9.27
C PRO A 99 -13.20 0.30 -10.33
N ILE A 100 -14.26 -0.50 -10.55
CA ILE A 100 -15.33 -0.17 -11.48
C ILE A 100 -16.69 -0.32 -10.81
N GLY A 101 -17.65 0.48 -11.27
CA GLY A 101 -19.03 0.48 -10.77
C GLY A 101 -19.21 1.24 -9.45
N GLU A 102 -20.37 1.02 -8.84
CA GLU A 102 -20.73 1.53 -7.51
C GLU A 102 -20.58 0.41 -6.49
N TRP A 103 -19.96 0.73 -5.35
CA TRP A 103 -19.68 -0.20 -4.27
C TRP A 103 -20.44 0.22 -3.02
N LYS A 104 -20.97 -0.74 -2.28
CA LYS A 104 -21.69 -0.48 -1.04
C LYS A 104 -20.81 -0.81 0.16
N PHE A 105 -20.41 0.24 0.88
CA PHE A 105 -19.71 0.15 2.16
C PHE A 105 -20.73 0.12 3.30
N ALA A 106 -20.41 -0.64 4.35
CA ALA A 106 -21.26 -0.74 5.53
C ALA A 106 -21.42 0.60 6.27
N ASP A 107 -20.37 1.41 6.33
CA ASP A 107 -20.27 2.64 7.12
C ASP A 107 -20.29 3.92 6.26
N ILE A 108 -19.66 3.90 5.08
CA ILE A 108 -19.58 5.07 4.17
C ILE A 108 -20.80 5.15 3.23
N GLY A 109 -21.50 4.03 2.99
CA GLY A 109 -22.61 3.95 2.05
C GLY A 109 -22.16 3.62 0.62
N ASN A 110 -22.87 4.14 -0.38
CA ASN A 110 -22.56 3.87 -1.78
C ASN A 110 -21.43 4.79 -2.27
N VAL A 111 -20.39 4.21 -2.87
CA VAL A 111 -19.23 4.91 -3.42
C VAL A 111 -19.09 4.55 -4.89
N SER A 112 -19.12 5.55 -5.76
CA SER A 112 -18.70 5.40 -7.15
C SER A 112 -17.24 5.81 -7.31
N TRP A 113 -16.54 5.26 -8.31
CA TRP A 113 -15.11 5.54 -8.50
C TRP A 113 -14.86 6.41 -9.73
N LYS A 114 -13.95 7.38 -9.57
CA LYS A 114 -13.37 8.18 -10.66
C LYS A 114 -11.96 7.69 -10.91
N ASN A 115 -11.69 7.28 -12.15
CA ASN A 115 -10.35 6.96 -12.63
C ASN A 115 -9.74 8.23 -13.21
N TYR A 116 -8.74 8.77 -12.53
CA TYR A 116 -8.00 9.95 -12.96
C TYR A 116 -6.70 9.53 -13.64
N GLN A 117 -6.35 10.24 -14.70
CA GLN A 117 -5.11 10.05 -15.42
C GLN A 117 -4.52 11.41 -15.77
N ASP A 118 -3.24 11.56 -15.44
CA ASP A 118 -2.43 12.69 -15.85
C ASP A 118 -1.43 12.19 -16.89
N LEU A 119 -1.71 12.48 -18.16
CA LEU A 119 -0.88 12.03 -19.28
C LEU A 119 0.47 12.76 -19.33
N GLU A 120 0.53 14.01 -18.86
CA GLU A 120 1.77 14.78 -18.86
C GLU A 120 2.72 14.25 -17.77
N LYS A 121 2.17 14.05 -16.57
CA LYS A 121 2.94 13.51 -15.45
C LYS A 121 3.12 12.00 -15.57
N GLY A 122 2.31 11.28 -16.34
CA GLY A 122 2.48 9.85 -16.63
C GLY A 122 2.01 8.97 -15.47
N TYR A 123 0.91 9.32 -14.82
CA TYR A 123 0.31 8.46 -13.79
C TYR A 123 -1.20 8.40 -13.89
N LYS A 124 -1.78 7.37 -13.29
CA LYS A 124 -3.22 7.21 -13.09
C LYS A 124 -3.52 6.61 -11.73
N PHE A 125 -4.68 6.92 -11.19
CA PHE A 125 -5.18 6.36 -9.94
C PHE A 125 -6.70 6.51 -9.84
N SER A 126 -7.31 5.83 -8.88
CA SER A 126 -8.75 5.91 -8.65
C SER A 126 -9.06 6.50 -7.29
N PHE A 127 -10.14 7.29 -7.21
CA PHE A 127 -10.65 7.84 -5.95
C PHE A 127 -12.20 7.93 -6.00
N PRO A 128 -12.88 8.06 -4.85
CA PRO A 128 -14.33 8.24 -4.81
C PRO A 128 -14.79 9.44 -5.65
N LYS A 129 -15.79 9.24 -6.51
CA LYS A 129 -16.22 10.24 -7.50
C LYS A 129 -16.81 11.48 -6.85
N GLU A 130 -17.41 11.32 -5.69
CA GLU A 130 -18.06 12.37 -4.89
C GLU A 130 -17.05 13.24 -4.15
N TRP A 131 -15.77 12.87 -4.12
CA TRP A 131 -14.72 13.64 -3.47
C TRP A 131 -14.29 14.84 -4.31
N GLU A 132 -13.93 15.90 -3.61
CA GLU A 132 -13.50 17.14 -4.22
C GLU A 132 -12.05 17.02 -4.67
N SER A 133 -11.79 17.32 -5.95
CA SER A 133 -10.43 17.37 -6.50
C SER A 133 -10.01 18.81 -6.76
N SER A 134 -8.84 19.19 -6.29
CA SER A 134 -8.26 20.50 -6.51
C SER A 134 -6.83 20.36 -7.04
N ALA A 135 -6.50 21.13 -8.07
CA ALA A 135 -5.13 21.28 -8.53
C ALA A 135 -4.46 22.39 -7.72
N PHE A 136 -3.24 22.15 -7.27
CA PHE A 136 -2.43 23.09 -6.47
C PHE A 136 -1.10 23.36 -7.18
N VAL A 137 -0.45 24.47 -6.77
CA VAL A 137 0.95 24.89 -7.08
C VAL A 137 1.43 24.51 -8.50
N ASP A 138 1.33 25.47 -9.42
CA ASP A 138 1.86 25.42 -10.79
C ASP A 138 1.47 24.20 -11.65
N GLY A 139 0.46 23.42 -11.22
CA GLY A 139 -0.03 22.23 -11.93
C GLY A 139 0.71 20.94 -11.60
N ASN A 140 1.67 20.95 -10.66
CA ASN A 140 2.46 19.77 -10.29
C ASN A 140 1.85 18.92 -9.17
N MET A 141 0.81 19.44 -8.51
CA MET A 141 0.15 18.77 -7.38
C MET A 141 -1.36 18.68 -7.62
N ILE A 142 -1.91 17.49 -7.38
CA ILE A 142 -3.36 17.29 -7.25
C ILE A 142 -3.67 16.85 -5.82
N GLY A 143 -4.71 17.44 -5.23
CA GLY A 143 -5.27 17.01 -3.96
C GLY A 143 -6.71 16.52 -4.13
N VAL A 144 -7.08 15.49 -3.38
CA VAL A 144 -8.43 14.92 -3.32
C VAL A 144 -8.83 14.74 -1.87
N SER A 145 -10.03 15.20 -1.49
CA SER A 145 -10.54 15.10 -0.12
C SER A 145 -11.99 14.64 -0.03
N ASN A 146 -12.33 14.00 1.09
CA ASN A 146 -13.71 13.63 1.42
C ASN A 146 -14.62 14.82 1.75
N SER A 147 -14.06 16.02 1.98
CA SER A 147 -14.80 17.27 2.21
C SER A 147 -14.04 18.49 1.68
N SER A 148 -14.77 19.49 1.18
CA SER A 148 -14.21 20.80 0.84
C SER A 148 -13.86 21.63 2.08
N ASN A 149 -14.50 21.36 3.22
CA ASN A 149 -14.24 22.06 4.47
C ASN A 149 -13.05 21.40 5.20
N GLN A 150 -11.95 22.12 5.32
CA GLN A 150 -10.71 21.62 5.95
C GLN A 150 -10.93 21.11 7.38
N SER A 151 -11.83 21.72 8.17
CA SER A 151 -12.11 21.25 9.53
C SER A 151 -12.87 19.91 9.56
N GLU A 152 -13.51 19.52 8.46
CA GLU A 152 -14.28 18.30 8.29
C GLU A 152 -13.54 17.23 7.47
N GLN A 153 -12.34 17.56 6.98
CA GLN A 153 -11.51 16.60 6.25
C GLN A 153 -11.00 15.50 7.19
N ASP A 154 -11.47 14.30 6.94
CA ASP A 154 -11.03 13.08 7.61
C ASP A 154 -10.13 12.23 6.72
N PHE A 155 -10.16 12.47 5.40
CA PHE A 155 -9.31 11.81 4.43
C PHE A 155 -8.85 12.79 3.35
N PHE A 156 -7.55 12.81 3.10
CA PHE A 156 -6.94 13.61 2.07
C PHE A 156 -5.84 12.82 1.36
N VAL A 157 -5.78 12.95 0.04
CA VAL A 157 -4.67 12.46 -0.78
C VAL A 157 -4.08 13.65 -1.50
N SER A 158 -2.76 13.76 -1.49
CA SER A 158 -2.04 14.60 -2.43
C SER A 158 -1.06 13.78 -3.25
N ILE A 159 -0.98 14.10 -4.54
CA ILE A 159 0.03 13.55 -5.45
C ILE A 159 0.81 14.72 -6.03
N THR A 160 2.11 14.73 -5.77
CA THR A 160 3.05 15.69 -6.37
C THR A 160 3.96 14.94 -7.32
N SER A 161 4.15 15.47 -8.53
CA SER A 161 5.04 14.88 -9.53
C SER A 161 6.05 15.90 -10.03
N GLY A 162 7.30 15.47 -10.22
CA GLY A 162 8.37 16.31 -10.73
C GLY A 162 9.43 15.49 -11.45
N LYS A 163 10.35 16.17 -12.14
CA LYS A 163 11.51 15.49 -12.71
C LYS A 163 12.60 15.30 -11.67
N ILE A 164 13.36 14.23 -11.80
CA ILE A 164 14.45 13.92 -10.87
C ILE A 164 15.61 14.93 -11.03
N ASP A 165 15.85 15.46 -12.23
CA ASP A 165 16.91 16.43 -12.50
C ASP A 165 16.59 17.84 -11.99
N GLU A 166 15.33 18.11 -11.65
CA GLU A 166 14.88 19.33 -10.98
C GLU A 166 15.09 19.28 -9.46
N LEU A 167 15.53 18.14 -8.91
CA LEU A 167 15.90 18.04 -7.50
C LEU A 167 17.25 18.72 -7.26
N ASP A 168 17.32 19.57 -6.23
CA ASP A 168 18.57 20.20 -5.77
C ASP A 168 19.60 19.19 -5.21
N LEU A 169 19.16 17.95 -4.98
CA LEU A 169 19.93 16.87 -4.37
C LEU A 169 19.83 15.61 -5.22
N SER A 170 20.81 14.71 -5.07
CA SER A 170 20.65 13.37 -5.61
C SER A 170 19.44 12.67 -4.98
N LEU A 171 18.82 11.75 -5.73
CA LEU A 171 17.67 11.00 -5.24
C LEU A 171 17.95 10.28 -3.90
N GLU A 172 19.14 9.69 -3.77
CA GLU A 172 19.57 9.03 -2.53
C GLU A 172 19.65 10.01 -1.35
N GLU A 173 20.20 11.20 -1.57
CA GLU A 173 20.26 12.26 -0.56
C GLU A 173 18.87 12.81 -0.23
N TYR A 174 18.00 12.99 -1.23
CA TYR A 174 16.62 13.41 -1.01
C TYR A 174 15.88 12.45 -0.08
N ILE A 175 15.90 11.14 -0.39
CA ILE A 175 15.25 10.10 0.42
C ILE A 175 15.87 10.04 1.83
N LYS A 176 17.20 10.13 1.93
CA LYS A 176 17.90 10.12 3.22
C LYS A 176 17.55 11.35 4.06
N ASN A 177 17.50 12.53 3.45
CA ASN A 177 17.17 13.78 4.13
C ASN A 177 15.72 13.77 4.60
N LEU A 178 14.79 13.28 3.77
CA LEU A 178 13.40 13.10 4.16
C LEU A 178 13.28 12.15 5.37
N HIS A 179 13.93 10.98 5.31
CA HIS A 179 13.97 10.04 6.42
C HIS A 179 14.50 10.69 7.71
N SER A 180 15.65 11.38 7.66
CA SER A 180 16.23 12.07 8.83
C SER A 180 15.26 13.12 9.37
N THR A 181 14.70 13.95 8.50
CA THR A 181 13.75 15.02 8.84
C THR A 181 12.52 14.47 9.55
N LEU A 182 11.91 13.42 9.00
CA LEU A 182 10.72 12.80 9.59
C LEU A 182 11.04 12.14 10.94
N LYS A 183 12.18 11.46 11.03
CA LYS A 183 12.60 10.74 12.25
C LYS A 183 13.00 11.68 13.40
N GLU A 184 13.59 12.83 13.10
CA GLU A 184 14.06 13.80 14.10
C GLU A 184 12.96 14.80 14.52
N SER A 185 11.85 14.86 13.77
CA SER A 185 10.73 15.73 14.09
C SER A 185 10.05 15.33 15.40
N LYS A 186 10.02 16.27 16.36
CA LYS A 186 9.30 16.10 17.64
C LYS A 186 7.78 16.00 17.50
N LYS A 187 7.24 16.30 16.32
CA LYS A 187 5.79 16.25 16.04
C LYS A 187 5.34 14.92 15.45
N ILE A 188 6.30 14.05 15.11
CA ILE A 188 6.06 12.75 14.48
C ILE A 188 6.14 11.64 15.53
N GLU A 189 5.17 10.73 15.45
CA GLU A 189 5.03 9.55 16.29
C GLU A 189 4.92 8.30 15.39
N ASN A 190 5.20 7.12 15.94
CA ASN A 190 5.03 5.82 15.27
C ASN A 190 5.70 5.69 13.88
N PHE A 191 6.79 6.42 13.67
CA PHE A 191 7.49 6.46 12.37
C PHE A 191 8.03 5.09 11.95
N LYS A 192 7.70 4.70 10.73
CA LYS A 192 8.19 3.50 10.03
C LYS A 192 8.50 3.87 8.58
N ASN A 193 9.48 3.20 7.99
CA ASN A 193 9.73 3.29 6.56
C ASN A 193 10.18 1.95 6.00
N LYS A 194 10.00 1.78 4.70
CA LYS A 194 10.41 0.60 3.97
C LYS A 194 10.63 0.95 2.50
N ARG A 195 11.71 0.42 1.92
CA ARG A 195 11.82 0.33 0.45
C ARG A 195 10.89 -0.77 -0.02
N ILE A 196 10.03 -0.47 -0.98
CA ILE A 196 9.03 -1.39 -1.50
C ILE A 196 9.37 -1.80 -2.93
N ASP A 197 9.00 -3.03 -3.30
CA ASP A 197 9.18 -3.55 -4.66
C ASP A 197 7.84 -3.49 -5.38
N VAL A 198 7.77 -2.64 -6.40
CA VAL A 198 6.57 -2.41 -7.21
C VAL A 198 6.97 -2.56 -8.67
N GLU A 199 6.33 -3.54 -9.32
CA GLU A 199 6.59 -3.85 -10.72
C GLU A 199 6.45 -2.60 -11.61
N GLY A 200 7.44 -2.41 -12.47
CA GLY A 200 7.49 -1.28 -13.42
C GLY A 200 8.10 0.00 -12.85
N LEU A 201 8.40 0.07 -11.55
CA LEU A 201 9.12 1.20 -10.95
C LEU A 201 10.62 0.92 -10.83
N LYS A 202 11.44 1.96 -10.94
CA LYS A 202 12.89 1.89 -10.72
C LYS A 202 13.20 1.74 -9.24
N ASP A 203 12.50 2.50 -8.42
CA ASP A 203 12.57 2.41 -6.96
C ASP A 203 11.26 2.91 -6.35
N ALA A 204 10.97 2.45 -5.14
CA ALA A 204 9.83 2.92 -4.40
C ALA A 204 10.06 2.84 -2.88
N TYR A 205 9.51 3.82 -2.17
CA TYR A 205 9.60 3.91 -0.72
C TYR A 205 8.22 4.18 -0.13
N GLU A 206 7.97 3.62 1.05
CA GLU A 206 6.82 3.96 1.87
C GLU A 206 7.32 4.48 3.22
N PHE A 207 6.72 5.57 3.67
CA PHE A 207 6.88 6.13 5.01
C PHE A 207 5.51 6.14 5.68
N LYS A 208 5.45 5.71 6.94
CA LYS A 208 4.25 5.78 7.79
C LYS A 208 4.58 6.50 9.07
N PHE A 209 3.73 7.42 9.46
CA PHE A 209 3.89 8.15 10.71
C PHE A 209 2.58 8.78 11.13
N ASP A 210 2.47 9.04 12.43
CA ASP A 210 1.39 9.82 12.99
C ASP A 210 1.90 11.23 13.34
N THR A 211 1.02 12.22 13.24
CA THR A 211 1.29 13.58 13.71
C THR A 211 0.16 14.07 14.60
N LYS A 212 0.47 15.03 15.48
CA LYS A 212 -0.53 15.75 16.25
C LYS A 212 -0.40 17.24 15.99
N ASN A 213 -1.43 17.85 15.41
CA ASN A 213 -1.47 19.28 15.13
C ASN A 213 -2.75 19.89 15.73
N MET A 214 -2.60 20.91 16.58
CA MET A 214 -3.72 21.60 17.22
C MET A 214 -4.75 20.67 17.88
N GLY A 215 -4.30 19.56 18.47
CA GLY A 215 -5.17 18.56 19.11
C GLY A 215 -5.75 17.51 18.17
N VAL A 216 -5.65 17.69 16.85
CA VAL A 216 -6.03 16.71 15.84
C VAL A 216 -4.88 15.73 15.62
N SER A 217 -5.17 14.43 15.70
CA SER A 217 -4.20 13.39 15.39
C SER A 217 -4.46 12.87 13.98
N LEU A 218 -3.39 12.72 13.19
CA LEU A 218 -3.43 12.32 11.79
C LEU A 218 -2.48 11.14 11.58
N SER A 219 -2.92 10.11 10.87
CA SER A 219 -2.07 9.05 10.35
C SER A 219 -1.73 9.33 8.90
N THR A 220 -0.45 9.28 8.55
CA THR A 220 0.07 9.59 7.21
C THR A 220 0.78 8.37 6.63
N SER A 221 0.49 8.07 5.38
CA SER A 221 1.27 7.15 4.53
C SER A 221 1.77 7.90 3.32
N GLU A 222 3.08 8.05 3.20
CA GLU A 222 3.73 8.70 2.07
C GLU A 222 4.44 7.66 1.21
N LEU A 223 4.06 7.59 -0.06
CA LEU A 223 4.66 6.72 -1.06
C LEU A 223 5.49 7.57 -2.02
N ILE A 224 6.72 7.15 -2.26
CA ILE A 224 7.61 7.81 -3.21
C ILE A 224 7.94 6.82 -4.30
N TYR A 225 7.42 7.07 -5.50
CA TYR A 225 7.58 6.20 -6.67
C TYR A 225 8.51 6.87 -7.67
N ILE A 226 9.53 6.13 -8.08
CA ILE A 226 10.53 6.61 -9.04
C ILE A 226 10.38 5.81 -10.32
N SER A 227 10.05 6.49 -11.41
CA SER A 227 10.14 5.99 -12.79
C SER A 227 11.29 6.70 -13.51
N SER A 228 11.75 6.13 -14.64
CA SER A 228 12.84 6.63 -15.52
C SER A 228 13.56 7.92 -15.06
N ASP A 229 12.86 9.05 -15.19
CA ASP A 229 13.28 10.42 -14.96
C ASP A 229 12.31 11.22 -14.05
N LYS A 230 11.29 10.57 -13.48
CA LYS A 230 10.25 11.22 -12.66
C LYS A 230 10.19 10.68 -11.24
N ILE A 231 9.80 11.56 -10.33
CA ILE A 231 9.45 11.23 -8.95
C ILE A 231 7.99 11.59 -8.72
N HIS A 232 7.25 10.66 -8.12
CA HIS A 232 5.88 10.85 -7.68
C HIS A 232 5.82 10.66 -6.17
N VAL A 233 5.31 11.67 -5.45
CA VAL A 233 5.11 11.61 -4.00
C VAL A 233 3.61 11.61 -3.74
N ILE A 234 3.10 10.53 -3.16
CA ILE A 234 1.69 10.33 -2.82
C ILE A 234 1.57 10.36 -1.31
N SER A 235 0.94 11.37 -0.75
CA SER A 235 0.68 11.47 0.69
C SER A 235 -0.80 11.20 0.94
N ILE A 236 -1.09 10.12 1.67
CA ILE A 236 -2.44 9.76 2.13
C ILE A 236 -2.52 10.08 3.61
N ILE A 237 -3.42 11.00 3.98
CA ILE A 237 -3.58 11.50 5.33
C ILE A 237 -5.00 11.16 5.80
N ILE A 238 -5.09 10.51 6.96
CA ILE A 238 -6.34 10.08 7.58
C ILE A 238 -6.41 10.67 8.99
N ARG A 239 -7.54 11.27 9.37
CA ARG A 239 -7.77 11.73 10.73
C ARG A 239 -8.00 10.55 11.66
N ASN A 240 -7.20 10.45 12.71
CA ASN A 240 -7.41 9.46 13.75
C ASN A 240 -8.70 9.76 14.51
N GLY A 241 -9.55 8.74 14.66
CA GLY A 241 -10.86 8.88 15.28
C GLY A 241 -11.96 9.39 14.35
N SER A 242 -11.75 9.35 13.02
CA SER A 242 -12.86 9.52 12.06
C SER A 242 -13.99 8.51 12.36
N SER A 243 -15.23 8.89 12.06
CA SER A 243 -16.39 8.01 12.16
C SER A 243 -16.42 6.90 11.10
N TYR A 244 -15.57 7.00 10.07
CA TYR A 244 -15.51 6.06 8.95
C TYR A 244 -14.18 5.32 8.92
N ASP A 245 -14.21 4.04 8.55
CA ASP A 245 -13.02 3.25 8.31
C ASP A 245 -12.56 3.41 6.86
N TYR A 246 -11.60 4.31 6.66
CA TYR A 246 -11.01 4.56 5.35
C TYR A 246 -9.90 3.58 4.96
N SER A 247 -9.64 2.51 5.72
CA SER A 247 -8.58 1.54 5.41
C SER A 247 -8.74 0.92 4.02
N ILE A 248 -9.98 0.57 3.64
CA ILE A 248 -10.29 -0.01 2.34
C ILE A 248 -10.16 1.04 1.23
N VAL A 249 -10.59 2.28 1.46
CA VAL A 249 -10.46 3.37 0.47
C VAL A 249 -8.98 3.67 0.22
N LYS A 250 -8.16 3.75 1.28
CA LYS A 250 -6.70 3.85 1.19
C LYS A 250 -6.11 2.70 0.38
N GLU A 251 -6.48 1.46 0.68
CA GLU A 251 -6.01 0.26 -0.05
C GLU A 251 -6.30 0.35 -1.56
N ILE A 252 -7.50 0.82 -1.92
CA ILE A 252 -7.90 0.97 -3.33
C ILE A 252 -7.10 2.08 -4.02
N ILE A 253 -6.93 3.22 -3.36
CA ILE A 253 -6.13 4.34 -3.90
C ILE A 253 -4.68 3.89 -4.12
N MET A 254 -4.06 3.27 -3.11
CA MET A 254 -2.67 2.79 -3.19
C MET A 254 -2.48 1.77 -4.32
N THR A 255 -3.39 0.81 -4.45
CA THR A 255 -3.23 -0.29 -5.42
C THR A 255 -3.69 0.04 -6.83
N SER A 256 -4.53 1.07 -6.99
CA SER A 256 -4.92 1.62 -8.29
C SER A 256 -3.91 2.60 -8.87
N PHE A 257 -2.98 3.15 -8.07
CA PHE A 257 -1.94 4.03 -8.56
C PHE A 257 -0.98 3.28 -9.49
N LYS A 258 -0.79 3.81 -10.70
CA LYS A 258 0.10 3.27 -11.72
C LYS A 258 0.85 4.41 -12.39
N VAL A 259 2.14 4.20 -12.62
CA VAL A 259 2.98 5.07 -13.45
C VAL A 259 3.04 4.46 -14.85
N SER A 260 2.82 5.27 -15.90
CA SER A 260 3.09 4.86 -17.27
C SER A 260 4.58 5.02 -17.54
N ASN A 261 5.20 3.93 -17.99
CA ASN A 261 6.54 3.96 -18.56
C ASN A 261 6.39 4.31 -20.04
N ASP A 262 6.15 5.59 -20.33
CA ASP A 262 6.25 6.12 -21.69
C ASP A 262 7.72 6.38 -22.08
#